data_AF-A0A517TCD9-F1
#
_entry.id   AF-A0A517TCD9-F1
#
_cell.length_a   1.000
_cell.length_b   1.000
_cell.length_c   1.000
_cell.angle_alpha   90.00
_cell.angle_beta   90.00
_cell.angle_gamma   90.00
#
_symmetry.space_group_name_H-M   'P 1'
#
loop_
_entity.id
_entity.type
_entity.pdbx_description
1 polymer ?
#
loop_
_entity_poly.entity_id
_entity_poly.type
_entity_poly.pdbx_seq_one_letter_code
_entity_poly.pdbx_strand_id
1 'polypeptide(L)'
;MRLLHELLNDESGLVLSAETALLGTVGVLGATVGVHSLATSVNEELKDVAYAYRSLDQSYHYSGHYSCCAHVAGSSFTQEPVEESIQKLKKVERRVERGLDPEPQQVRKHHDKEWKKNKDKKDRKDKKPRDEA
;
A
#
# COMPACT_ATOMS: atom_id res chain seq x y z
N MET A 1 64.70 -23.40 10.86
CA MET A 1 63.48 -22.99 10.14
C MET A 1 62.75 -24.21 9.59
N ARG A 2 62.12 -25.03 10.43
CA ARG A 2 61.32 -26.19 9.96
C ARG A 2 59.82 -25.88 10.02
N LEU A 3 59.36 -25.24 11.09
CA LEU A 3 57.98 -24.75 11.24
C LEU A 3 57.53 -23.82 10.10
N LEU A 4 58.37 -22.87 9.66
CA LEU A 4 58.04 -21.99 8.54
C LEU A 4 57.93 -22.75 7.20
N HIS A 5 58.68 -23.83 7.03
CA HIS A 5 58.65 -24.64 5.82
C HIS A 5 57.47 -25.63 5.82
N GLU A 6 57.04 -26.09 7.00
CA GLU A 6 55.83 -26.90 7.18
C GLU A 6 54.56 -26.06 6.95
N LEU A 7 54.51 -24.81 7.44
CA LEU A 7 53.41 -23.89 7.18
C LEU A 7 53.29 -23.50 5.70
N LEU A 8 54.41 -23.36 4.99
CA LEU A 8 54.41 -23.04 3.56
C LEU A 8 54.05 -24.25 2.67
N ASN A 9 54.21 -25.48 3.16
CA ASN A 9 53.81 -26.72 2.47
C ASN A 9 52.44 -27.25 2.93
N ASP A 10 51.75 -26.54 3.83
CA ASP A 10 50.40 -26.91 4.28
C ASP A 10 49.34 -26.42 3.27
N GLU A 11 49.18 -27.19 2.21
CA GLU A 11 48.15 -27.00 1.17
C GLU A 11 46.72 -27.26 1.70
N SER A 12 46.58 -27.92 2.85
CA SER A 12 45.28 -28.35 3.37
C SER A 12 44.53 -27.21 4.06
N GLY A 13 45.24 -26.29 4.72
CA GLY A 13 44.66 -25.16 5.44
C GLY A 13 44.39 -23.91 4.58
N LEU A 14 45.23 -23.64 3.57
CA LEU A 14 45.14 -22.45 2.71
C LEU A 14 44.03 -22.57 1.65
N VAL A 15 43.87 -23.77 1.06
CA VAL A 15 42.91 -24.03 -0.03
C VAL A 15 41.46 -24.10 0.49
N LEU A 16 41.23 -24.77 1.64
CA LEU A 16 39.91 -24.87 2.25
C LEU A 16 39.36 -23.50 2.71
N SER A 17 40.22 -22.60 3.15
CA SER A 17 39.82 -21.25 3.58
C SER A 17 39.42 -20.36 2.40
N ALA A 18 40.20 -20.37 1.31
CA ALA A 18 39.93 -19.57 0.13
C ALA A 18 38.66 -20.03 -0.62
N GLU A 19 38.47 -21.34 -0.77
CA GLU A 19 37.30 -21.92 -1.43
C GLU A 19 36.01 -21.65 -0.64
N THR A 20 36.05 -21.83 0.68
CA THR A 20 34.90 -21.54 1.55
C THR A 20 34.57 -20.04 1.56
N ALA A 21 35.58 -19.16 1.53
CA ALA A 21 35.36 -17.72 1.41
C ALA A 21 34.72 -17.34 0.08
N LEU A 22 35.15 -17.96 -1.03
CA LEU A 22 34.54 -17.75 -2.35
C LEU A 22 33.08 -18.24 -2.37
N LEU A 23 32.81 -19.45 -1.90
CA LEU A 23 31.45 -19.98 -1.82
C LEU A 23 30.56 -19.15 -0.89
N GLY A 24 31.10 -18.67 0.24
CA GLY A 24 30.40 -17.79 1.17
C GLY A 24 29.99 -16.46 0.53
N THR A 25 30.89 -15.82 -0.21
CA THR A 25 30.59 -14.55 -0.90
C THR A 25 29.57 -14.73 -2.02
N VAL A 26 29.71 -15.78 -2.84
CA VAL A 26 28.71 -16.12 -3.88
C VAL A 26 27.36 -16.46 -3.24
N GLY A 27 27.36 -17.18 -2.13
CA GLY A 27 26.15 -17.50 -1.35
C GLY A 27 25.45 -16.25 -0.82
N VAL A 28 26.18 -15.31 -0.23
CA VAL A 28 25.61 -14.05 0.28
C VAL A 28 25.05 -13.20 -0.87
N LEU A 29 25.77 -13.10 -2.00
CA LEU A 29 25.29 -12.37 -3.18
C LEU A 29 24.02 -13.00 -3.76
N GLY A 30 24.03 -14.33 -3.91
CA GLY A 30 22.89 -15.10 -4.41
C GLY A 30 21.66 -14.98 -3.50
N ALA A 31 21.85 -15.09 -2.18
CA ALA A 31 20.78 -14.91 -1.21
C ALA A 31 20.21 -13.50 -1.23
N THR A 32 21.07 -12.47 -1.31
CA THR A 32 20.64 -11.07 -1.32
C THR A 32 19.81 -10.75 -2.57
N VAL A 33 20.31 -11.12 -3.75
CA VAL A 33 19.59 -10.90 -5.01
C VAL A 33 18.33 -11.75 -5.09
N GLY A 34 18.39 -13.01 -4.62
CA GLY A 34 17.25 -13.91 -4.58
C GLY A 34 16.11 -13.36 -3.73
N VAL A 35 16.39 -12.96 -2.48
CA VAL A 35 15.39 -12.35 -1.60
C VAL A 35 14.84 -11.05 -2.19
N HIS A 36 15.69 -10.23 -2.81
CA HIS A 36 15.24 -9.01 -3.47
C HIS A 36 14.26 -9.29 -4.62
N SER A 37 14.59 -10.24 -5.51
CA SER A 37 13.71 -10.61 -6.63
C SER A 37 12.38 -11.21 -6.15
N LEU A 38 12.40 -12.03 -5.11
CA LEU A 38 11.20 -12.60 -4.51
C LEU A 38 10.30 -11.51 -3.93
N ALA A 39 10.88 -10.56 -3.19
CA ALA A 39 10.15 -9.44 -2.61
C ALA A 39 9.50 -8.57 -3.70
N THR A 40 10.25 -8.25 -4.76
CA THR A 40 9.72 -7.46 -5.88
C THR A 40 8.58 -8.19 -6.59
N SER A 41 8.76 -9.47 -6.92
CA SER A 41 7.74 -10.28 -7.60
C SER A 41 6.46 -10.43 -6.76
N VAL A 42 6.58 -10.73 -5.46
CA VAL A 42 5.41 -10.81 -4.57
C VAL A 42 4.68 -9.47 -4.49
N ASN A 43 5.41 -8.36 -4.40
CA ASN A 43 4.79 -7.03 -4.36
C ASN A 43 4.08 -6.67 -5.67
N GLU A 44 4.62 -7.07 -6.82
CA GLU A 44 3.99 -6.88 -8.13
C GLU A 44 2.68 -7.68 -8.24
N GLU A 45 2.66 -8.94 -7.81
CA GLU A 45 1.44 -9.76 -7.78
C GLU A 45 0.38 -9.19 -6.83
N LEU A 46 0.78 -8.74 -5.64
CA LEU A 46 -0.13 -8.09 -4.69
C LEU A 46 -0.71 -6.78 -5.25
N LYS A 47 0.11 -6.02 -5.99
CA LYS A 47 -0.34 -4.83 -6.70
C LYS A 47 -1.37 -5.20 -7.77
N ASP A 48 -1.15 -6.26 -8.55
CA ASP A 48 -2.09 -6.70 -9.57
C ASP A 48 -3.41 -7.19 -8.96
N VAL A 49 -3.37 -7.91 -7.85
CA VAL A 49 -4.57 -8.26 -7.06
C VAL A 49 -5.31 -7.01 -6.59
N ALA A 50 -4.59 -5.97 -6.14
CA ALA A 50 -5.21 -4.71 -5.71
C ALA A 50 -5.87 -3.96 -6.89
N TYR A 51 -5.27 -3.98 -8.09
CA TYR A 51 -5.88 -3.43 -9.30
C TYR A 51 -7.12 -4.24 -9.72
N ALA A 52 -7.06 -5.58 -9.64
CA ALA A 52 -8.21 -6.43 -9.91
C ALA A 52 -9.39 -6.11 -8.97
N TYR A 53 -9.13 -6.00 -7.66
CA TYR A 53 -10.16 -5.63 -6.69
C TYR A 53 -10.81 -4.27 -6.99
N ARG A 54 -10.04 -3.29 -7.47
CA ARG A 54 -10.54 -1.95 -7.81
C ARG A 54 -11.17 -1.85 -9.20
N SER A 55 -11.01 -2.89 -10.01
CA SER A 55 -11.73 -3.03 -11.27
C SER A 55 -13.18 -3.46 -11.09
N LEU A 56 -13.54 -3.89 -9.87
CA LEU A 56 -14.91 -4.22 -9.51
C LEU A 56 -15.73 -2.95 -9.21
N ASP A 57 -17.01 -3.00 -9.58
CA ASP A 57 -18.00 -2.03 -9.14
C ASP A 57 -18.45 -2.36 -7.71
N GLN A 58 -18.07 -1.53 -6.74
CA GLN A 58 -18.51 -1.67 -5.33
C GLN A 58 -19.73 -0.79 -5.02
N SER A 59 -20.45 -0.34 -6.05
CA SER A 59 -21.73 0.33 -5.88
C SER A 59 -22.75 -0.63 -5.30
N TYR A 60 -23.56 -0.15 -4.35
CA TYR A 60 -24.69 -0.90 -3.82
C TYR A 60 -25.91 -0.01 -3.70
N HIS A 61 -27.09 -0.61 -3.81
CA HIS A 61 -28.35 0.07 -3.55
C HIS A 61 -29.36 -0.93 -3.00
N TYR A 62 -29.96 -0.63 -1.86
CA TYR A 62 -31.15 -1.31 -1.38
C TYR A 62 -32.24 -0.31 -1.01
N SER A 63 -33.47 -0.63 -1.42
CA SER A 63 -34.64 0.21 -1.17
C SER A 63 -35.04 0.20 0.30
N GLY A 64 -35.61 1.31 0.76
CA GLY A 64 -36.30 1.36 2.04
C GLY A 64 -37.57 0.51 2.01
N HIS A 65 -37.97 0.02 3.17
CA HIS A 65 -39.19 -0.76 3.32
C HIS A 65 -40.22 0.04 4.13
N TYR A 66 -41.45 0.05 3.62
CA TYR A 66 -42.60 0.67 4.26
C TYR A 66 -43.62 -0.42 4.59
N SER A 67 -44.08 -0.48 5.83
CA SER A 67 -45.12 -1.42 6.26
C SER A 67 -46.00 -0.77 7.32
N CYS A 68 -47.30 -0.63 7.03
CA CYS A 68 -48.26 0.09 7.88
C CYS A 68 -47.73 1.48 8.29
N CYS A 69 -47.62 1.76 9.59
CA CYS A 69 -47.06 3.00 10.15
C CYS A 69 -45.55 2.95 10.39
N ALA A 70 -44.86 1.88 9.99
CA ALA A 70 -43.42 1.71 10.15
C ALA A 70 -42.69 1.98 8.83
N HIS A 71 -41.59 2.72 8.92
CA HIS A 71 -40.75 3.05 7.78
C HIS A 71 -39.27 2.79 8.12
N VAL A 72 -38.59 2.08 7.23
CA VAL A 72 -37.14 1.85 7.28
C VAL A 72 -36.52 2.46 6.05
N ALA A 73 -35.62 3.42 6.25
CA ALA A 73 -34.89 4.04 5.16
C ALA A 73 -33.98 3.04 4.44
N GLY A 74 -33.90 3.15 3.11
CA GLY A 74 -32.91 2.44 2.30
C GLY A 74 -31.52 3.05 2.43
N SER A 75 -30.54 2.43 1.76
CA SER A 75 -29.22 3.05 1.58
C SER A 75 -28.67 2.71 0.20
N SER A 76 -27.83 3.61 -0.29
CA SER A 76 -27.09 3.40 -1.51
C SER A 76 -25.73 4.07 -1.44
N PHE A 77 -24.79 3.49 -2.18
CA PHE A 77 -23.48 4.03 -2.45
C PHE A 77 -23.17 3.80 -3.92
N THR A 78 -22.70 4.85 -4.59
CA THR A 78 -22.26 4.77 -5.98
C THR A 78 -20.76 5.00 -6.01
N GLN A 79 -20.02 4.00 -6.46
CA GLN A 79 -18.59 4.10 -6.65
C GLN A 79 -18.31 5.04 -7.83
N GLU A 80 -17.17 5.73 -7.76
CA GLU A 80 -16.61 6.41 -8.93
C GLU A 80 -16.37 5.40 -10.07
N PRO A 81 -16.52 5.80 -11.35
CA PRO A 81 -16.20 4.93 -12.47
C PRO A 81 -14.81 4.31 -12.31
N VAL A 82 -14.74 3.00 -12.56
CA VAL A 82 -13.52 2.19 -12.40
C VAL A 82 -12.33 2.83 -13.11
N GLU A 83 -12.53 3.32 -14.34
CA GLU A 83 -11.50 3.97 -15.14
C GLU A 83 -10.86 5.18 -14.44
N GLU A 84 -11.67 6.02 -13.80
CA GLU A 84 -11.21 7.23 -13.11
C GLU A 84 -10.46 6.86 -11.82
N SER A 85 -10.97 5.88 -11.08
CA SER A 85 -10.34 5.34 -9.87
C SER A 85 -8.95 4.75 -10.17
N ILE A 86 -8.84 3.93 -11.23
CA ILE A 86 -7.57 3.34 -11.68
C ILE A 86 -6.61 4.44 -12.15
N GLN A 87 -7.08 5.45 -12.87
CA GLN A 87 -6.24 6.57 -13.29
C GLN A 87 -5.69 7.37 -12.10
N LYS A 88 -6.49 7.58 -11.06
CA LYS A 88 -6.03 8.24 -9.81
C LYS A 88 -4.94 7.42 -9.12
N LEU A 89 -5.10 6.10 -9.03
CA LEU A 89 -4.06 5.23 -8.49
C LEU A 89 -2.77 5.30 -9.29
N LYS A 90 -2.83 5.17 -10.63
CA LYS A 90 -1.66 5.26 -11.49
C LYS A 90 -0.94 6.60 -11.32
N LYS A 91 -1.67 7.70 -11.07
CA LYS A 91 -1.07 9.01 -10.77
C LYS A 91 -0.32 9.00 -9.43
N VAL A 92 -0.88 8.36 -8.40
CA VAL A 92 -0.23 8.22 -7.09
C VAL A 92 1.02 7.36 -7.20
N GLU A 93 0.92 6.21 -7.88
CA GLU A 93 2.05 5.31 -8.13
C GLU A 93 3.20 6.04 -8.84
N ARG A 94 2.93 6.75 -9.94
CA ARG A 94 3.93 7.59 -10.61
C ARG A 94 4.53 8.67 -9.73
N ARG A 95 3.85 9.12 -8.66
CA ARG A 95 4.41 10.09 -7.71
C ARG A 95 5.36 9.41 -6.74
N VAL A 96 4.98 8.24 -6.23
CA VAL A 96 5.82 7.41 -5.37
C VAL A 96 7.11 6.99 -6.09
N GLU A 97 7.02 6.56 -7.35
CA GLU A 97 8.19 6.24 -8.19
C GLU A 97 9.14 7.44 -8.36
N ARG A 98 8.59 8.65 -8.38
CA ARG A 98 9.36 9.91 -8.44
C ARG A 98 9.86 10.39 -7.07
N GLY A 99 9.67 9.62 -6.00
CA GLY A 99 10.02 10.00 -4.63
C GLY A 99 9.20 11.16 -4.07
N LEU A 100 8.05 11.48 -4.68
CA LEU A 100 7.13 12.52 -4.20
C LEU A 100 6.12 11.92 -3.22
N ASP A 101 5.68 12.73 -2.26
CA ASP A 101 4.65 12.32 -1.30
C ASP A 101 3.43 11.68 -1.99
N PRO A 102 2.94 10.51 -1.54
CA PRO A 102 1.84 9.80 -2.20
C PRO A 102 0.53 10.62 -2.23
N GLU A 103 0.34 11.53 -1.27
CA GLU A 103 -0.77 12.48 -1.26
C GLU A 103 -0.33 13.89 -1.66
N PRO A 104 -1.06 14.59 -2.54
CA PRO A 104 -0.79 16.01 -2.75
C PRO A 104 -1.19 16.75 -1.47
N GLN A 105 -0.30 17.56 -0.88
CA GLN A 105 -0.63 18.41 0.27
C GLN A 105 -1.89 19.27 0.04
N GLN A 106 -2.23 19.57 -1.21
CA GLN A 106 -3.44 20.27 -1.61
C GLN A 106 -4.72 19.46 -1.33
N VAL A 107 -4.71 18.14 -1.53
CA VAL A 107 -5.85 17.24 -1.25
C VAL A 107 -6.11 17.18 0.25
N ARG A 108 -5.06 17.00 1.07
CA ARG A 108 -5.14 17.08 2.54
C ARG A 108 -5.77 18.38 3.00
N LYS A 109 -5.23 19.51 2.51
CA LYS A 109 -5.73 20.84 2.87
C LYS A 109 -7.18 21.07 2.41
N HIS A 110 -7.59 20.52 1.26
CA HIS A 110 -8.95 20.64 0.77
C HIS A 110 -9.93 19.79 1.59
N HIS A 111 -9.57 18.55 1.89
CA HIS A 111 -10.34 17.65 2.75
C HIS A 111 -10.52 18.25 4.16
N ASP A 112 -9.46 18.80 4.74
CA ASP A 112 -9.53 19.47 6.05
C ASP A 112 -10.43 20.70 6.04
N LYS A 113 -10.42 21.48 4.94
CA LYS A 113 -11.30 22.65 4.78
C LYS A 113 -12.76 22.25 4.60
N GLU A 114 -13.04 21.27 3.76
CA GLU A 114 -14.38 20.70 3.53
C GLU A 114 -14.96 20.11 4.83
N TRP A 115 -14.16 19.32 5.55
CA TRP A 115 -14.55 18.73 6.82
C TRP A 115 -14.88 19.80 7.86
N LYS A 116 -14.02 20.82 8.02
CA LYS A 116 -14.29 21.96 8.93
C LYS A 116 -15.59 22.68 8.54
N LYS A 117 -15.78 22.98 7.26
CA LYS A 117 -16.98 23.67 6.75
C LYS A 117 -18.26 22.87 7.01
N ASN A 118 -18.24 21.56 6.84
CA ASN A 118 -19.39 20.70 7.12
C ASN A 118 -19.65 20.52 8.61
N LYS A 119 -18.59 20.47 9.44
CA LYS A 119 -18.70 20.46 10.90
C LYS A 119 -19.32 21.75 11.41
N ASP A 120 -18.83 22.91 10.95
CA ASP A 120 -19.37 24.22 11.31
C ASP A 120 -20.84 24.39 10.91
N LYS A 121 -21.23 23.86 9.74
CA LYS A 121 -22.63 23.84 9.30
C LYS A 121 -23.51 22.95 10.19
N LYS A 122 -23.01 21.79 10.59
CA LYS A 122 -23.72 20.87 11.48
C LYS A 122 -23.91 21.49 12.85
N ASP A 123 -22.86 22.06 13.44
CA ASP A 123 -22.90 22.72 14.74
C ASP A 123 -23.84 23.94 14.74
N ARG A 124 -23.95 24.67 13.61
CA ARG A 124 -24.96 25.75 13.45
C ARG A 124 -26.39 25.23 13.33
N LYS A 125 -26.59 24.06 12.70
CA LYS A 125 -27.91 23.46 12.50
C LYS A 125 -28.45 22.88 13.80
N ASP A 126 -27.58 22.32 14.63
CA ASP A 126 -27.91 21.77 15.95
C ASP A 126 -28.14 22.87 17.02
N LYS A 127 -27.60 24.09 16.80
CA LYS A 127 -27.83 25.27 17.64
C LYS A 127 -29.07 26.10 17.26
N LYS A 128 -29.77 25.74 16.19
CA LYS A 128 -31.05 26.36 15.85
C LYS A 128 -32.11 25.78 16.81
N PRO A 129 -32.85 26.59 17.57
CA PRO A 129 -33.91 26.06 18.43
C PRO A 129 -34.87 25.25 17.54
N ARG A 130 -35.23 24.05 17.99
CA ARG A 130 -36.39 23.36 17.42
C ARG A 130 -37.58 24.21 17.78
N ASP A 131 -38.00 25.06 16.85
CA ASP A 131 -39.30 25.72 16.95
C ASP A 131 -40.33 24.60 17.11
N GLU A 132 -41.00 24.65 18.26
CA GLU A 132 -42.03 23.73 18.71
C GLU A 132 -43.15 23.65 17.67
N ALA A 133 -43.49 22.43 17.26
CA ALA A 133 -44.73 22.07 16.58
C ALA A 133 -45.14 20.68 17.04
#